data_AF-A0A960XGA3-F1
#
_entry.id   AF-A0A960XGA3-F1
#
_cell.length_a   1.000
_cell.length_b   1.000
_cell.length_c   1.000
_cell.angle_alpha   90.00
_cell.angle_beta   90.00
_cell.angle_gamma   90.00
#
_symmetry.space_group_name_H-M   'P 1'
#
loop_
_entity.id
_entity.type
_entity.pdbx_description
1 polymer ?
#
loop_
_entity_poly.entity_id
_entity_poly.type
_entity_poly.pdbx_seq_one_letter_code
_entity_poly.pdbx_strand_id
1 'polypeptide(L)' 'QGSEFNHTYVRRPVNAHPGFYAFWADGNPREASESRFYFSNIDGDVFQLPEVMTEDRVRPVRWKKNP' A
#
# COMPACT_ATOMS: atom_id res chain seq x y z
N GLN A 1 8.11 19.84 0.62
CA GLN A 1 8.19 18.84 1.71
C GLN A 1 8.16 17.48 1.05
N GLY A 2 9.29 16.77 1.06
CA GLY A 2 9.43 15.46 0.41
C GLY A 2 9.06 14.36 1.40
N SER A 3 8.23 13.41 0.95
CA SER A 3 7.94 12.19 1.70
C SER A 3 9.24 11.46 2.03
N GLU A 4 9.42 10.96 3.26
CA GLU A 4 10.52 10.07 3.63
C GLU A 4 10.53 8.79 2.79
N PHE A 5 9.36 8.39 2.27
CA PHE A 5 9.20 7.18 1.47
C PHE A 5 8.94 7.48 0.00
N ASN A 6 9.58 6.72 -0.89
CA ASN A 6 9.28 6.75 -2.31
C ASN A 6 8.02 5.91 -2.58
N HIS A 7 6.95 6.55 -3.05
CA HIS A 7 5.75 5.85 -3.52
C HIS A 7 5.97 5.38 -4.96
N THR A 8 5.91 4.06 -5.16
CA THR A 8 6.06 3.46 -6.49
C THR A 8 4.85 3.74 -7.39
N TYR A 9 5.12 3.95 -8.69
CA TYR A 9 4.17 4.41 -9.70
C TYR A 9 3.05 3.40 -9.98
N VAL A 10 1.80 3.76 -9.67
CA VAL A 10 0.62 2.95 -10.01
C VAL A 10 0.34 3.04 -11.51
N ARG A 11 0.18 1.89 -12.18
CA ARG A 11 -0.24 1.79 -13.60
C ARG A 11 -1.75 1.60 -13.72
N ARG A 12 -2.33 1.96 -14.88
CA ARG A 12 -3.76 1.74 -15.15
C ARG A 12 -4.09 0.24 -15.07
N PRO A 13 -5.03 -0.19 -14.20
CA PRO A 13 -5.44 -1.58 -14.13
C PRO A 13 -6.22 -2.02 -15.37
N VAL A 14 -6.03 -3.28 -15.78
CA VAL A 14 -6.80 -3.94 -16.85
C VAL A 14 -7.49 -5.14 -16.23
N ASN A 15 -8.83 -5.24 -16.38
CA ASN A 15 -9.65 -6.30 -15.78
C ASN A 15 -9.46 -6.49 -14.26
N ALA A 16 -9.21 -5.40 -13.53
CA ALA A 16 -9.03 -5.48 -12.09
C ALA A 16 -10.33 -5.78 -11.34
N HIS A 17 -10.18 -6.50 -10.23
CA HIS A 17 -11.26 -6.70 -9.29
C HIS A 17 -11.60 -5.37 -8.60
N PRO A 18 -12.88 -4.98 -8.42
CA PRO A 18 -13.24 -3.70 -7.81
C PRO A 18 -12.65 -3.47 -6.40
N GLY A 19 -12.44 -4.55 -5.64
CA GLY A 19 -11.82 -4.50 -4.31
C GLY A 19 -10.28 -4.46 -4.28
N PHE A 20 -9.62 -4.59 -5.43
CA PHE A 20 -8.15 -4.56 -5.56
C PHE A 20 -7.77 -3.91 -6.89
N TYR A 21 -7.79 -2.58 -6.89
CA TYR A 21 -7.75 -1.75 -8.09
C TYR A 21 -6.38 -1.12 -8.35
N ALA A 22 -5.71 -0.65 -7.30
CA ALA A 22 -4.34 -0.15 -7.34
C ALA A 22 -3.54 -0.74 -6.18
N PHE A 23 -2.23 -0.89 -6.32
CA PHE A 23 -1.34 -1.27 -5.24
C PHE A 23 0.02 -0.59 -5.36
N TRP A 24 0.68 -0.40 -4.23
CA TRP A 24 2.03 0.16 -4.15
C TRP A 24 2.68 -0.26 -2.83
N ALA A 25 3.98 -0.07 -2.73
CA ALA A 25 4.71 -0.18 -1.49
C ALA A 25 5.42 1.15 -1.18
N ASP A 26 5.61 1.41 0.11
CA ASP A 26 6.56 2.42 0.57
C ASP A 26 7.95 1.79 0.80
N GLY A 27 8.96 2.65 0.91
CA GLY A 27 10.33 2.23 1.18
C GLY A 27 11.37 3.25 0.70
N ASN A 28 12.58 3.15 1.26
CA ASN A 28 13.75 3.87 0.80
C ASN A 28 14.65 2.92 -0.02
N PRO A 29 14.89 3.17 -1.32
CA PRO A 29 15.78 2.34 -2.12
C PRO A 29 17.26 2.55 -1.79
N ARG A 30 17.61 3.57 -0.99
CA ARG A 30 19.00 3.93 -0.64
C ARG A 30 19.44 3.45 0.75
N GLU A 31 18.51 3.03 1.60
CA GLU A 31 18.78 2.52 2.95
C GLU A 31 17.67 1.56 3.39
N ALA A 32 17.93 0.70 4.37
CA ALA A 32 16.88 -0.14 4.93
C ALA A 32 15.84 0.72 5.65
N SER A 33 14.58 0.62 5.24
CA SER A 33 13.44 1.31 5.87
C SER A 33 12.30 0.33 6.09
N GLU A 34 11.33 0.72 6.91
CA GLU A 34 10.01 0.09 6.91
C GLU A 34 9.49 0.04 5.47
N SER A 35 8.97 -1.11 5.05
CA SER A 35 8.33 -1.30 3.75
C SER A 35 6.97 -1.95 3.96
N ARG A 36 5.92 -1.17 3.75
CA ARG A 36 4.53 -1.52 3.91
C ARG A 36 3.89 -1.65 2.53
N PHE A 37 3.02 -2.65 2.42
CA PHE A 37 2.24 -2.89 1.22
C PHE A 37 0.86 -2.26 1.35
N TYR A 38 0.44 -1.53 0.31
CA TYR A 38 -0.84 -0.85 0.23
C TYR A 38 -1.59 -1.27 -1.02
N PHE A 39 -2.92 -1.22 -0.95
CA PHE A 39 -3.78 -1.32 -2.11
C PHE A 39 -5.05 -0.49 -1.92
N SER A 40 -5.72 -0.15 -3.02
CA SER A 40 -7.01 0.53 -2.98
C SER A 40 -8.11 -0.28 -3.66
N ASN A 41 -9.35 -0.02 -3.27
CA ASN A 41 -10.51 -0.38 -4.10
C ASN A 41 -10.76 0.68 -5.19
N ILE A 42 -11.76 0.44 -6.03
CA ILE A 42 -12.17 1.37 -7.10
C ILE A 42 -12.75 2.70 -6.56
N ASP A 43 -13.29 2.68 -5.34
CA ASP A 43 -13.85 3.87 -4.66
C ASP A 43 -12.74 4.75 -4.04
N GLY A 44 -11.49 4.29 -4.07
CA GLY A 44 -10.34 5.01 -3.55
C GLY A 44 -10.04 4.75 -2.06
N ASP A 45 -10.74 3.82 -1.42
CA ASP A 45 -10.38 3.39 -0.06
C ASP A 45 -9.05 2.68 -0.08
N VAL A 46 -8.14 3.13 0.77
CA VAL A 46 -6.80 2.57 0.90
C VAL A 46 -6.75 1.59 2.07
N PHE A 47 -6.06 0.48 1.85
CA PHE A 47 -5.81 -0.58 2.80
C PHE A 47 -4.31 -0.84 2.88
N GLN A 48 -3.84 -1.23 4.06
CA GLN A 48 -2.44 -1.50 4.34
C GLN A 48 -2.29 -2.87 5.01
N LEU A 49 -1.29 -3.65 4.60
CA LEU A 49 -0.83 -4.82 5.34
C LEU A 49 0.12 -4.40 6.48
N PRO A 50 0.22 -5.19 7.55
CA PRO A 50 1.25 -4.95 8.56
C PRO A 50 2.64 -5.08 7.92
N GLU A 51 3.61 -4.35 8.47
CA GLU A 51 5.01 -4.48 8.07
C GLU A 51 5.53 -5.90 8.33
N VAL A 52 5.14 -6.49 9.47
CA VAL A 52 5.48 -7.86 9.85
C VAL A 52 4.26 -8.75 9.68
N MET A 53 4.36 -9.73 8.78
CA MET A 53 3.38 -10.79 8.60
C MET A 53 3.65 -11.91 9.61
N THR A 54 2.77 -12.09 10.59
CA THR A 54 2.87 -13.17 11.60
C THR A 54 2.14 -14.45 11.19
N GLU A 55 1.33 -14.39 10.13
CA GLU A 55 0.51 -15.48 9.60
C GLU A 55 0.53 -15.43 8.06
N ASP A 56 0.21 -16.56 7.41
CA ASP A 56 0.14 -16.64 5.94
C ASP A 56 -0.90 -15.68 5.33
N ARG A 57 -1.92 -15.31 6.11
CA ARG A 57 -3.01 -14.42 5.69
C ARG A 57 -3.40 -13.49 6.82
N VAL A 58 -3.19 -12.19 6.63
CA VAL A 58 -3.62 -11.16 7.57
C VAL A 58 -4.68 -10.29 6.92
N ARG A 59 -5.71 -9.91 7.69
CA ARG A 59 -6.71 -8.95 7.23
C ARG A 59 -6.07 -7.55 7.16
N PRO A 60 -6.06 -6.90 5.98
CA PRO A 60 -5.49 -5.57 5.86
C PRO A 60 -6.35 -4.54 6.60
N VAL A 61 -5.69 -3.52 7.14
CA VAL A 61 -6.32 -2.44 7.90
C VAL A 61 -6.64 -1.29 6.95
N ARG A 62 -7.83 -0.71 7.07
CA ARG A 62 -8.17 0.50 6.29
C ARG A 62 -7.27 1.64 6.74
N TRP A 63 -6.47 2.15 5.82
CA TRP A 63 -5.56 3.25 6.08
C TRP A 63 -6.36 4.54 6.25
N LYS A 64 -6.16 5.22 7.38
CA LYS A 64 -6.69 6.56 7.61
C LYS A 64 -5.50 7.48 7.76
N LYS A 65 -5.47 8.57 7.00
CA LYS A 65 -4.50 9.64 7.22
C LYS A 65 -4.75 10.17 8.64
N ASN A 66 -3.78 10.01 9.54
CA ASN A 66 -3.86 10.65 10.85
C ASN A 66 -3.81 12.18 10.60
N PRO A 67 -4.71 12.98 11.22
CA PRO A 67 -4.69 14.42 11.07
C PRO A 67 -3.39 15.06 11.58
#